data_AF-A0A2B7XXS5-F1
#
_entry.id   AF-A0A2B7XXS5-F1
#
_cell.length_a   1.000
_cell.length_b   1.000
_cell.length_c   1.000
_cell.angle_alpha   90.00
_cell.angle_beta   90.00
_cell.angle_gamma   90.00
#
_symmetry.space_group_name_H-M   'P 1'
#
loop_
_entity.id
_entity.type
_entity.pdbx_description
1 polymer ?
#
loop_
_entity_poly.entity_id
_entity_poly.type
_entity_poly.pdbx_seq_one_letter_code
_entity_poly.pdbx_strand_id
1 'polypeptide(L)'
;MAVQHTRDILRDEAIKNDVSHRDAEKESVMAAPVPPRYSRETTLFNSVVEDPRFLAREAEWLTLSRKRARETKITPSNDKSLVNSDVTRDSACVLRVNVEGPKGEKGEYASPTACTFCKNTCELAHICQKCGIAAYCNLDCYRSDWHRHKFSCNLGRPTDATDYLVLACHTNEFPQEDEVAKQYGFMCFASGNNRWRLFELYRRLVIQCGIDEQELRSAVELNRLKEMLTVRCFQAGDPIVLSDMKWLESEEGFGANGEGLGPTVLFEAAREELLSPDERKVPIVELQPPEKREALVFYAQVRNGFKPDVDEDNWISLGFCTAVEPESEQRLAWAYGLLVGRCRFR
;
A
#
# COMPACT_ATOMS: atom_id res chain seq x y z
N MET A 1 43.21 3.20 -7.84
CA MET A 1 43.16 3.11 -9.31
C MET A 1 41.74 2.94 -9.85
N ALA A 2 40.91 2.05 -9.30
CA ALA A 2 39.50 1.87 -9.74
C ALA A 2 38.64 3.15 -9.62
N VAL A 3 38.75 3.89 -8.50
CA VAL A 3 37.99 5.13 -8.27
C VAL A 3 38.33 6.21 -9.29
N GLN A 4 39.60 6.31 -9.69
CA GLN A 4 40.04 7.27 -10.69
C GLN A 4 39.44 6.92 -12.05
N HIS A 5 39.48 5.63 -12.40
CA HIS A 5 38.93 5.13 -13.66
C HIS A 5 37.41 5.35 -13.76
N THR A 6 36.66 5.11 -12.69
CA THR A 6 35.21 5.40 -12.65
C THR A 6 34.94 6.90 -12.81
N ARG A 7 35.76 7.75 -12.19
CA ARG A 7 35.62 9.22 -12.29
C ARG A 7 35.89 9.72 -13.71
N ASP A 8 36.83 9.10 -14.41
CA ASP A 8 37.17 9.44 -15.78
C ASP A 8 36.06 8.98 -16.75
N ILE A 9 35.48 7.79 -16.53
CA ILE A 9 34.33 7.30 -17.30
C ILE A 9 33.12 8.22 -17.14
N LEU A 10 32.81 8.65 -15.91
CA LEU A 10 31.68 9.55 -15.64
C LEU A 10 31.87 10.94 -16.27
N ARG A 11 33.11 11.43 -16.35
CA ARG A 11 33.41 12.69 -17.06
C ARG A 11 33.25 12.55 -18.56
N ASP A 12 33.72 11.45 -19.14
CA ASP A 12 33.56 11.19 -20.58
C ASP A 12 32.08 11.05 -20.99
N GLU A 13 31.26 10.42 -20.14
CA GLU A 13 29.81 10.33 -20.36
C GLU A 13 29.09 11.68 -20.22
N ALA A 14 29.53 12.53 -19.29
CA ALA A 14 28.99 13.88 -19.11
C ALA A 14 29.36 14.84 -20.26
N ILE A 15 30.46 14.57 -20.98
CA ILE A 15 30.88 15.35 -22.16
C ILE A 15 30.18 14.85 -23.44
N LYS A 16 29.88 13.54 -23.53
CA LYS A 16 29.23 12.92 -24.70
C LYS A 16 27.74 13.22 -24.80
N ASN A 17 27.05 13.34 -23.67
CA ASN A 17 25.66 13.72 -23.63
C ASN A 17 25.64 15.22 -23.34
N ASP A 18 25.17 16.02 -24.30
CA ASP A 18 24.93 17.47 -24.15
C ASP A 18 23.77 17.71 -23.15
N VAL A 19 23.97 17.30 -21.91
CA VAL A 19 23.06 17.53 -20.80
C VAL A 19 23.38 18.93 -20.33
N SER A 20 22.61 19.90 -20.85
CA SER A 20 22.64 21.27 -20.41
C SER A 20 22.71 21.33 -18.88
N HIS A 21 23.77 21.92 -18.36
CA HIS A 21 23.92 22.25 -16.94
C HIS A 21 22.66 22.99 -16.49
N ARG A 22 21.81 22.33 -15.70
CA ARG A 22 20.70 23.00 -15.03
C ARG A 22 21.25 23.52 -13.71
N ASP A 23 21.60 24.80 -13.69
CA ASP A 23 21.75 25.52 -12.44
C ASP A 23 20.44 25.39 -11.66
N ALA A 24 20.51 24.80 -10.48
CA ALA A 24 19.42 24.90 -9.51
C ALA A 24 19.39 26.36 -9.02
N GLU A 25 18.69 27.22 -9.75
CA GLU A 25 18.40 28.57 -9.29
C GLU A 25 17.54 28.49 -8.04
N LYS A 26 18.19 28.78 -6.90
CA LYS A 26 17.55 28.90 -5.61
C LYS A 26 16.85 30.26 -5.58
N GLU A 27 15.59 30.33 -6.01
CA GLU A 27 14.76 31.52 -5.77
C GLU A 27 14.57 31.70 -4.26
N SER A 28 15.34 32.62 -3.67
CA SER A 28 15.21 33.02 -2.27
C SER A 28 14.84 34.49 -2.19
N VAL A 29 13.54 34.77 -2.21
CA VAL A 29 12.97 35.98 -1.61
C VAL A 29 11.70 35.59 -0.87
N MET A 30 11.87 35.06 0.35
CA MET A 30 10.80 35.02 1.35
C MET A 30 11.40 35.54 2.65
N ALA A 31 10.67 36.45 3.29
CA ALA A 31 11.02 37.02 4.59
C ALA A 31 11.35 35.91 5.59
N ALA A 32 12.38 36.14 6.42
CA ALA A 32 12.80 35.18 7.44
C ALA A 32 11.59 34.74 8.28
N PRO A 33 11.12 33.49 8.16
CA PRO A 33 10.13 32.97 9.08
C PRO A 33 10.81 32.92 10.44
N VAL A 34 10.15 33.43 11.48
CA VAL A 34 10.55 33.17 12.86
C VAL A 34 10.71 31.65 12.97
N PRO A 35 11.90 31.12 13.28
CA PRO A 35 12.10 29.69 13.32
C PRO A 35 11.17 29.16 14.40
N PRO A 36 10.18 28.33 14.04
CA PRO A 36 9.33 27.74 15.05
C PRO A 36 10.21 26.92 15.99
N ARG A 37 10.07 27.16 17.30
CA ARG A 37 10.73 26.35 18.32
C ARG A 37 10.03 25.00 18.38
N TYR A 38 10.45 24.08 17.52
CA TYR A 38 10.03 22.69 17.57
C TYR A 38 11.09 21.88 18.33
N SER A 39 10.63 20.93 19.16
CA SER A 39 11.47 19.95 19.82
C SER A 39 12.15 19.09 18.76
N ARG A 40 13.49 18.97 18.81
CA ARG A 40 14.22 17.93 18.06
C ARG A 40 13.92 16.59 18.71
N GLU A 41 12.81 15.97 18.34
CA GLU A 41 12.55 14.58 18.70
C GLU A 41 13.27 13.69 17.68
N THR A 42 14.31 12.99 18.15
CA THR A 42 14.97 11.92 17.38
C THR A 42 14.04 10.72 17.36
N THR A 43 13.79 10.19 16.17
CA THR A 43 12.92 9.03 15.94
C THR A 43 13.73 7.79 15.59
N LEU A 44 13.05 6.66 15.38
CA LEU A 44 13.72 5.45 14.89
C LEU A 44 14.35 5.67 13.50
N PHE A 45 13.71 6.48 12.65
CA PHE A 45 14.05 6.66 11.25
C PHE A 45 14.79 7.97 10.96
N ASN A 46 14.62 9.00 11.80
CA ASN A 46 15.07 10.37 11.53
C ASN A 46 15.73 11.04 12.74
N SER A 47 16.87 11.67 12.49
CA SER A 47 17.65 12.40 13.48
C SER A 47 17.17 13.84 13.66
N VAL A 48 16.49 14.38 12.65
CA VAL A 48 15.92 15.74 12.59
C VAL A 48 14.52 15.66 11.99
N VAL A 49 13.49 15.64 12.83
CA VAL A 49 12.09 15.69 12.36
C VAL A 49 11.56 17.12 12.47
N GLU A 50 11.46 17.81 11.33
CA GLU A 50 10.92 19.19 11.27
C GLU A 50 9.46 19.26 10.80
N ASP A 51 8.91 18.20 10.17
CA ASP A 51 7.54 18.19 9.62
C ASP A 51 6.70 17.03 10.23
N PRO A 52 5.49 17.33 10.75
CA PRO A 52 4.56 16.32 11.27
C PRO A 52 4.15 15.22 10.29
N ARG A 53 4.26 15.44 8.97
CA ARG A 53 3.97 14.41 7.95
C ARG A 53 4.95 13.23 8.03
N PHE A 54 6.19 13.48 8.46
CA PHE A 54 7.21 12.45 8.64
C PHE A 54 6.96 11.56 9.87
N LEU A 55 6.09 11.98 10.79
CA LEU A 55 5.67 11.17 11.94
C LEU A 55 4.58 10.14 11.59
N ALA A 56 3.90 10.26 10.43
CA ALA A 56 2.79 9.37 10.05
C ALA A 56 3.28 7.95 9.73
N ARG A 57 4.38 7.83 8.98
CA ARG A 57 5.05 6.56 8.70
C ARG A 57 5.62 5.95 9.98
N GLU A 58 6.24 6.75 10.84
CA GLU A 58 6.68 6.24 12.15
C GLU A 58 5.51 5.77 13.00
N ALA A 59 4.35 6.45 12.98
CA ALA A 59 3.13 5.98 13.62
C ALA A 59 2.65 4.66 13.01
N GLU A 60 2.74 4.46 11.69
CA GLU A 60 2.45 3.19 10.99
C GLU A 60 3.33 2.03 11.54
N TRP A 61 4.60 2.31 11.86
CA TRP A 61 5.54 1.35 12.44
C TRP A 61 5.43 1.20 13.98
N LEU A 62 5.13 2.28 14.72
CA LEU A 62 5.20 2.35 16.19
C LEU A 62 3.86 2.34 16.94
N THR A 63 2.72 2.63 16.29
CA THR A 63 1.40 2.60 16.97
C THR A 63 0.98 1.20 17.43
N LEU A 64 1.66 0.16 16.98
CA LEU A 64 1.50 -1.23 17.44
C LEU A 64 2.18 -1.54 18.78
N SER A 65 3.13 -0.70 19.25
CA SER A 65 3.88 -0.98 20.49
C SER A 65 3.26 -0.37 21.75
N ARG A 66 2.39 0.64 21.65
CA ARG A 66 1.87 1.37 22.82
C ARG A 66 0.63 0.76 23.49
N LYS A 67 -0.05 -0.22 22.87
CA LYS A 67 -1.29 -0.77 23.44
C LYS A 67 -1.09 -1.77 24.58
N ARG A 68 0.10 -2.39 24.71
CA ARG A 68 0.37 -3.40 25.77
C ARG A 68 0.72 -2.86 27.16
N ALA A 69 0.94 -1.55 27.34
CA ALA A 69 1.19 -0.98 28.66
C ALA A 69 -0.09 -0.65 29.46
N ARG A 70 -1.28 -0.66 28.81
CA ARG A 70 -2.55 -0.34 29.47
C ARG A 70 -3.48 -1.54 29.70
N GLU A 71 -3.28 -2.65 29.01
CA GLU A 71 -4.21 -3.80 29.07
C GLU A 71 -3.78 -4.93 30.04
N THR A 72 -2.63 -4.82 30.72
CA THR A 72 -2.24 -5.73 31.82
C THR A 72 -2.73 -5.30 33.20
N LYS A 73 -3.56 -4.26 33.28
CA LYS A 73 -4.35 -3.96 34.47
C LYS A 73 -5.81 -3.88 34.09
N ILE A 74 -6.53 -4.94 34.45
CA ILE A 74 -7.97 -5.06 34.72
C ILE A 74 -8.58 -6.22 33.92
N THR A 75 -8.74 -7.33 34.62
CA THR A 75 -9.88 -8.25 34.52
C THR A 75 -10.07 -8.83 35.93
N PRO A 76 -11.21 -9.46 36.28
CA PRO A 76 -12.43 -9.72 35.49
C PRO A 76 -13.76 -9.47 36.25
N SER A 77 -14.90 -9.56 35.57
CA SER A 77 -16.09 -10.29 36.04
C SER A 77 -17.27 -10.21 35.04
N ASN A 78 -17.79 -11.38 34.66
CA ASN A 78 -19.19 -11.85 34.42
C ASN A 78 -20.31 -10.82 34.13
N ASP A 79 -21.38 -11.08 33.37
CA ASP A 79 -22.14 -12.32 33.14
C ASP A 79 -23.18 -12.09 32.01
N LYS A 80 -23.58 -13.17 31.32
CA LYS A 80 -24.94 -13.52 30.80
C LYS A 80 -25.72 -12.79 29.68
N SER A 81 -26.16 -13.66 28.76
CA SER A 81 -27.52 -13.85 28.20
C SER A 81 -27.87 -13.09 26.89
N LEU A 82 -27.99 -13.81 25.77
CA LEU A 82 -29.21 -14.43 25.18
C LEU A 82 -30.13 -13.41 24.47
N VAL A 83 -30.35 -13.59 23.16
CA VAL A 83 -31.63 -13.96 22.51
C VAL A 83 -31.54 -13.76 20.99
N ASN A 84 -32.00 -14.80 20.27
CA ASN A 84 -32.20 -14.89 18.81
C ASN A 84 -33.15 -13.85 18.25
N SER A 85 -33.03 -13.53 16.95
CA SER A 85 -34.18 -13.56 16.03
C SER A 85 -33.72 -13.74 14.57
N ASP A 86 -34.14 -14.87 13.99
CA ASP A 86 -34.24 -15.07 12.54
C ASP A 86 -35.25 -14.09 11.93
N VAL A 87 -34.92 -13.49 10.77
CA VAL A 87 -35.90 -13.13 9.74
C VAL A 87 -35.31 -13.43 8.37
N THR A 88 -35.77 -14.53 7.80
CA THR A 88 -35.73 -14.87 6.38
C THR A 88 -36.47 -13.81 5.57
N ARG A 89 -35.87 -13.32 4.48
CA ARG A 89 -36.63 -12.77 3.35
C ARG A 89 -35.83 -12.87 2.05
N ASP A 90 -36.15 -13.92 1.30
CA ASP A 90 -36.04 -13.94 -0.15
C ASP A 90 -36.83 -12.76 -0.75
N SER A 91 -36.25 -12.07 -1.72
CA SER A 91 -37.00 -11.56 -2.88
C SER A 91 -36.06 -11.07 -3.96
N ALA A 92 -35.91 -11.92 -4.99
CA ALA A 92 -35.65 -11.47 -6.33
C ALA A 92 -36.75 -10.50 -6.78
N CYS A 93 -36.39 -9.37 -7.38
CA CYS A 93 -37.25 -8.67 -8.32
C CYS A 93 -36.43 -7.88 -9.34
N VAL A 94 -36.38 -8.46 -10.54
CA VAL A 94 -36.31 -7.74 -11.81
C VAL A 94 -37.56 -6.85 -11.88
N LEU A 95 -37.40 -5.54 -11.98
CA LEU A 95 -38.47 -4.65 -12.42
C LEU A 95 -37.91 -3.57 -13.35
N ARG A 96 -38.19 -3.76 -14.64
CA ARG A 96 -38.19 -2.70 -15.65
C ARG A 96 -39.30 -1.72 -15.27
N VAL A 97 -38.94 -0.49 -14.97
CA VAL A 97 -39.90 0.61 -14.92
C VAL A 97 -39.35 1.75 -15.78
N ASN A 98 -40.04 2.01 -16.89
CA ASN A 98 -39.93 3.26 -17.62
C ASN A 98 -40.48 4.37 -16.72
N VAL A 99 -39.66 5.36 -16.39
CA VAL A 99 -40.13 6.61 -15.79
C VAL A 99 -39.60 7.75 -16.63
N GLU A 100 -40.53 8.46 -17.26
CA GLU A 100 -40.34 9.76 -17.90
C GLU A 100 -39.78 10.74 -16.86
N GLY A 101 -38.64 11.36 -17.20
CA GLY A 101 -37.88 12.19 -16.27
C GLY A 101 -38.52 13.56 -15.98
N PRO A 102 -38.24 14.17 -14.81
CA PRO A 102 -38.45 15.60 -14.60
C PRO A 102 -37.31 16.40 -15.24
N LYS A 103 -37.68 17.42 -16.02
CA LYS A 103 -36.78 18.42 -16.59
C LYS A 103 -36.14 19.25 -15.47
N GLY A 104 -34.83 19.08 -15.28
CA GLY A 104 -33.95 19.97 -14.51
C GLY A 104 -32.90 20.60 -15.44
N GLU A 105 -32.53 21.83 -15.14
CA GLU A 105 -31.77 22.79 -15.94
C GLU A 105 -30.48 22.23 -16.55
N LYS A 106 -30.37 22.30 -17.89
CA LYS A 106 -29.17 21.97 -18.65
C LYS A 106 -28.22 23.17 -18.63
N GLY A 107 -27.19 23.11 -17.79
CA GLY A 107 -25.93 23.78 -18.09
C GLY A 107 -25.33 23.20 -19.38
N GLU A 108 -24.77 24.04 -20.24
CA GLU A 108 -24.07 23.67 -21.47
C GLU A 108 -22.82 22.82 -21.14
N TYR A 109 -23.01 21.53 -20.90
CA TYR A 109 -21.92 20.57 -20.94
C TYR A 109 -21.72 20.15 -22.39
N ALA A 110 -20.59 20.55 -22.96
CA ALA A 110 -20.15 20.10 -24.27
C ALA A 110 -20.29 18.57 -24.34
N SER A 111 -20.96 18.09 -25.39
CA SER A 111 -21.14 16.65 -25.58
C SER A 111 -19.77 15.97 -25.65
N PRO A 112 -19.53 14.88 -24.90
CA PRO A 112 -18.24 14.20 -24.92
C PRO A 112 -17.91 13.77 -26.36
N THR A 113 -16.69 14.08 -26.80
CA THR A 113 -16.23 13.84 -28.17
C THR A 113 -15.34 12.61 -28.31
N ALA A 114 -14.93 12.01 -27.18
CA ALA A 114 -14.06 10.84 -27.15
C ALA A 114 -14.46 9.88 -26.03
N CYS A 115 -14.13 8.61 -26.21
CA CYS A 115 -14.31 7.57 -25.21
C CYS A 115 -13.42 7.84 -23.99
N THR A 116 -14.00 7.88 -22.78
CA THR A 116 -13.25 8.12 -21.53
C THR A 116 -12.15 7.08 -21.32
N PHE A 117 -12.37 5.83 -21.76
CA PHE A 117 -11.42 4.74 -21.62
C PHE A 117 -10.34 4.74 -22.71
N CYS A 118 -10.70 4.39 -23.95
CA CYS A 118 -9.75 4.17 -25.04
C CYS A 118 -9.33 5.44 -25.78
N LYS A 119 -9.89 6.60 -25.43
CA LYS A 119 -9.61 7.93 -26.02
C LYS A 119 -9.92 8.08 -27.50
N ASN A 120 -10.47 7.06 -28.15
CA ASN A 120 -10.91 7.13 -29.54
C ASN A 120 -12.13 8.04 -29.69
N THR A 121 -12.18 8.82 -30.77
CA THR A 121 -13.31 9.68 -31.17
C THR A 121 -14.37 8.90 -31.96
N CYS A 122 -14.63 7.66 -31.54
CA CYS A 122 -15.63 6.75 -32.09
C CYS A 122 -17.06 7.26 -31.81
N GLU A 123 -18.06 6.62 -32.41
CA GLU A 123 -19.44 6.78 -31.95
C GLU A 123 -19.55 6.30 -30.50
N LEU A 124 -19.98 7.20 -29.60
CA LEU A 124 -20.11 6.92 -28.18
C LEU A 124 -21.48 6.30 -27.90
N ALA A 125 -21.54 4.97 -27.95
CA ALA A 125 -22.79 4.24 -27.78
C ALA A 125 -23.23 4.08 -26.31
N HIS A 126 -22.35 4.37 -25.34
CA HIS A 126 -22.67 4.20 -23.93
C HIS A 126 -22.31 5.43 -23.10
N ILE A 127 -23.32 6.06 -22.52
CA ILE A 127 -23.15 7.17 -21.57
C ILE A 127 -23.49 6.64 -20.17
N CYS A 128 -22.64 6.95 -19.19
CA CYS A 128 -22.88 6.56 -17.82
C CYS A 128 -24.20 7.18 -17.33
N GLN A 129 -25.19 6.34 -17.04
CA GLN A 129 -26.52 6.79 -16.64
C GLN A 129 -26.54 7.47 -15.27
N LYS A 130 -25.54 7.22 -14.42
CA LYS A 130 -25.46 7.78 -13.06
C LYS A 130 -24.99 9.23 -13.05
N CYS A 131 -23.92 9.53 -13.77
CA CYS A 131 -23.35 10.89 -13.80
C CYS A 131 -23.76 11.68 -15.05
N GLY A 132 -24.10 11.01 -16.16
CA GLY A 132 -24.37 11.65 -17.45
C GLY A 132 -23.15 12.28 -18.13
N ILE A 133 -21.96 12.20 -17.51
CA ILE A 133 -20.74 12.90 -17.93
C ILE A 133 -19.83 11.97 -18.74
N ALA A 134 -19.54 10.77 -18.24
CA ALA A 134 -18.62 9.85 -18.88
C ALA A 134 -19.30 9.11 -20.05
N ALA A 135 -18.59 8.98 -21.17
CA ALA A 135 -19.08 8.34 -22.38
C ALA A 135 -18.04 7.39 -22.98
N TYR A 136 -18.51 6.31 -23.60
CA TYR A 136 -17.70 5.16 -23.98
C TYR A 136 -18.13 4.64 -25.36
N CYS A 137 -17.19 4.06 -26.12
CA CYS A 137 -17.53 3.42 -27.40
C CYS A 137 -18.56 2.28 -27.21
N ASN A 138 -18.43 1.51 -26.12
CA ASN A 138 -19.27 0.35 -25.83
C ASN A 138 -19.25 -0.01 -24.33
N LEU A 139 -20.02 -1.04 -23.97
CA LEU A 139 -20.10 -1.53 -22.59
C LEU A 139 -18.77 -2.10 -22.07
N ASP A 140 -17.92 -2.61 -22.95
CA ASP A 140 -16.61 -3.15 -22.55
C ASP A 140 -15.69 -2.03 -22.10
N CYS A 141 -15.60 -0.92 -22.88
CA CYS A 141 -14.86 0.28 -22.46
C CYS A 141 -15.39 0.84 -21.14
N TYR A 142 -16.70 0.82 -20.92
CA TYR A 142 -17.31 1.24 -19.65
C TYR A 142 -16.89 0.32 -18.49
N ARG A 143 -16.97 -1.00 -18.65
CA ARG A 143 -16.58 -1.97 -17.63
C ARG A 143 -15.08 -1.90 -17.33
N SER A 144 -14.26 -1.76 -18.36
CA SER A 144 -12.82 -1.61 -18.21
C SER A 144 -12.44 -0.32 -17.49
N ASP A 145 -13.20 0.76 -17.62
CA ASP A 145 -12.94 2.02 -16.91
C ASP A 145 -13.60 2.09 -15.53
N TRP A 146 -14.53 1.18 -15.22
CA TRP A 146 -15.37 1.28 -14.02
C TRP A 146 -14.58 1.41 -12.71
N HIS A 147 -13.47 0.67 -12.60
CA HIS A 147 -12.57 0.72 -11.44
C HIS A 147 -11.98 2.12 -11.19
N ARG A 148 -11.86 2.98 -12.21
CA ARG A 148 -11.44 4.39 -12.09
C ARG A 148 -12.63 5.34 -12.07
N HIS A 149 -13.58 5.16 -12.98
CA HIS A 149 -14.71 6.06 -13.16
C HIS A 149 -15.51 6.25 -11.87
N LYS A 150 -15.68 5.18 -11.09
CA LYS A 150 -16.47 5.19 -9.85
C LYS A 150 -16.10 6.33 -8.88
N PHE A 151 -14.82 6.72 -8.81
CA PHE A 151 -14.33 7.78 -7.92
C PHE A 151 -14.74 9.20 -8.36
N SER A 152 -15.16 9.34 -9.62
CA SER A 152 -15.67 10.58 -10.20
C SER A 152 -17.16 10.50 -10.55
N CYS A 153 -17.82 9.39 -10.19
CA CYS A 153 -19.19 9.10 -10.55
C CYS A 153 -20.15 9.39 -9.38
N ASN A 154 -21.41 9.72 -9.71
CA ASN A 154 -22.48 9.80 -8.72
C ASN A 154 -22.97 8.39 -8.35
N LEU A 155 -22.16 7.63 -7.61
CA LEU A 155 -22.41 6.22 -7.31
C LEU A 155 -23.72 5.96 -6.56
N GLY A 156 -24.22 6.95 -5.83
CA GLY A 156 -25.33 6.82 -4.88
C GLY A 156 -24.90 6.26 -3.51
N ARG A 157 -23.62 5.93 -3.34
CA ARG A 157 -22.96 5.59 -2.09
C ARG A 157 -21.56 6.19 -2.03
N PRO A 158 -20.98 6.42 -0.85
CA PRO A 158 -19.55 6.72 -0.72
C PRO A 158 -18.70 5.57 -1.27
N THR A 159 -17.53 5.91 -1.82
CA THR A 159 -16.48 4.92 -2.09
C THR A 159 -15.95 4.35 -0.79
N ASP A 160 -15.68 3.05 -0.75
CA ASP A 160 -15.20 2.35 0.45
C ASP A 160 -13.93 1.53 0.17
N ALA A 161 -13.42 0.85 1.19
CA ALA A 161 -12.15 0.13 1.11
C ALA A 161 -12.10 -0.93 0.00
N THR A 162 -13.24 -1.53 -0.36
CA THR A 162 -13.31 -2.48 -1.48
C THR A 162 -13.04 -1.78 -2.80
N ASP A 163 -13.57 -0.56 -2.98
CA ASP A 163 -13.34 0.23 -4.18
C ASP A 163 -11.85 0.57 -4.36
N TYR A 164 -11.18 0.94 -3.27
CA TYR A 164 -9.74 1.22 -3.25
C TYR A 164 -8.89 -0.02 -3.50
N LEU A 165 -9.23 -1.19 -2.93
CA LEU A 165 -8.52 -2.44 -3.22
C LEU A 165 -8.63 -2.82 -4.71
N VAL A 166 -9.81 -2.69 -5.31
CA VAL A 166 -9.99 -3.01 -6.73
C VAL A 166 -9.23 -2.02 -7.62
N LEU A 167 -9.23 -0.73 -7.26
CA LEU A 167 -8.39 0.25 -7.95
C LEU A 167 -6.91 -0.13 -7.89
N ALA A 168 -6.40 -0.41 -6.69
CA ALA A 168 -5.03 -0.85 -6.43
C ALA A 168 -4.64 -2.07 -7.27
N CYS A 169 -5.51 -3.09 -7.33
CA CYS A 169 -5.30 -4.27 -8.19
C CYS A 169 -5.12 -3.86 -9.66
N HIS A 170 -6.02 -3.03 -10.20
CA HIS A 170 -5.98 -2.61 -11.60
C HIS A 170 -4.82 -1.65 -11.94
N THR A 171 -4.36 -0.83 -10.99
CA THR A 171 -3.21 0.06 -11.17
C THR A 171 -1.87 -0.62 -10.87
N ASN A 172 -1.90 -1.83 -10.32
CA ASN A 172 -0.72 -2.55 -9.83
C ASN A 172 0.06 -1.75 -8.76
N GLU A 173 -0.68 -1.00 -7.94
CA GLU A 173 -0.14 -0.20 -6.85
C GLU A 173 -0.66 -0.78 -5.54
N PHE A 174 0.22 -0.99 -4.57
CA PHE A 174 -0.21 -1.48 -3.26
C PHE A 174 -1.16 -0.45 -2.60
N PRO A 175 -2.24 -0.88 -1.91
CA PRO A 175 -3.17 0.05 -1.25
C PRO A 175 -2.43 0.99 -0.30
N GLN A 176 -2.65 2.30 -0.45
CA GLN A 176 -2.00 3.32 0.39
C GLN A 176 -2.81 3.61 1.65
N GLU A 177 -4.09 3.26 1.66
CA GLU A 177 -4.99 3.50 2.77
C GLU A 177 -4.89 2.39 3.83
N ASP A 178 -4.52 2.74 5.06
CA ASP A 178 -4.42 1.82 6.20
C ASP A 178 -5.70 1.02 6.43
N GLU A 179 -6.87 1.64 6.24
CA GLU A 179 -8.15 0.96 6.39
C GLU A 179 -8.34 -0.16 5.37
N VAL A 180 -7.83 0.00 4.13
CA VAL A 180 -7.84 -1.06 3.12
C VAL A 180 -6.89 -2.18 3.52
N ALA A 181 -5.67 -1.82 3.92
CA ALA A 181 -4.65 -2.75 4.38
C ALA A 181 -5.16 -3.62 5.54
N LYS A 182 -5.83 -2.99 6.51
CA LYS A 182 -6.43 -3.65 7.66
C LYS A 182 -7.63 -4.51 7.28
N GLN A 183 -8.60 -3.94 6.56
CA GLN A 183 -9.85 -4.63 6.21
C GLN A 183 -9.59 -5.93 5.45
N TYR A 184 -8.60 -5.93 4.54
CA TYR A 184 -8.27 -7.08 3.70
C TYR A 184 -7.12 -7.94 4.21
N GLY A 185 -6.72 -7.78 5.48
CA GLY A 185 -5.83 -8.70 6.17
C GLY A 185 -4.35 -8.56 5.81
N PHE A 186 -3.94 -7.47 5.14
CA PHE A 186 -2.52 -7.19 4.91
C PHE A 186 -1.78 -6.96 6.23
N MET A 187 -2.46 -6.38 7.22
CA MET A 187 -1.91 -6.13 8.56
C MET A 187 -1.71 -7.40 9.39
N CYS A 188 -2.22 -8.57 8.96
CA CYS A 188 -1.85 -9.86 9.54
C CYS A 188 -0.35 -10.18 9.35
N PHE A 189 0.28 -9.56 8.35
CA PHE A 189 1.66 -9.86 7.97
C PHE A 189 2.62 -8.76 8.41
N ALA A 190 3.67 -9.15 9.14
CA ALA A 190 4.73 -8.24 9.53
C ALA A 190 5.62 -7.85 8.35
N SER A 191 5.98 -8.79 7.47
CA SER A 191 6.89 -8.53 6.34
C SER A 191 6.16 -7.94 5.13
N GLY A 192 6.78 -6.96 4.50
CA GLY A 192 6.37 -6.41 3.21
C GLY A 192 6.32 -7.46 2.11
N ASN A 193 7.21 -8.46 2.15
CA ASN A 193 7.18 -9.60 1.22
C ASN A 193 5.85 -10.36 1.28
N ASN A 194 5.35 -10.67 2.48
CA ASN A 194 4.09 -11.40 2.64
C ASN A 194 2.88 -10.51 2.31
N ARG A 195 2.94 -9.20 2.65
CA ARG A 195 1.92 -8.22 2.24
C ARG A 195 1.81 -8.12 0.73
N TRP A 196 2.94 -7.99 0.03
CA TRP A 196 2.99 -7.95 -1.42
C TRP A 196 2.52 -9.26 -2.06
N ARG A 197 2.89 -10.40 -1.48
CA ARG A 197 2.41 -11.71 -1.92
C ARG A 197 0.89 -11.82 -1.84
N LEU A 198 0.29 -11.35 -0.73
CA LEU A 198 -1.17 -11.26 -0.60
C LEU A 198 -1.77 -10.30 -1.64
N PHE A 199 -1.12 -9.16 -1.90
CA PHE A 199 -1.58 -8.19 -2.89
C PHE A 199 -1.61 -8.77 -4.30
N GLU A 200 -0.55 -9.46 -4.72
CA GLU A 200 -0.51 -10.17 -5.99
C GLU A 200 -1.58 -11.25 -6.09
N LEU A 201 -1.91 -11.92 -4.98
CA LEU A 201 -3.01 -12.86 -4.95
C LEU A 201 -4.35 -12.16 -5.22
N TYR A 202 -4.67 -11.08 -4.50
CA TYR A 202 -5.88 -10.29 -4.78
C TYR A 202 -5.92 -9.80 -6.22
N ARG A 203 -4.81 -9.28 -6.72
CA ARG A 203 -4.70 -8.75 -8.08
C ARG A 203 -5.03 -9.80 -9.12
N ARG A 204 -4.47 -11.01 -9.02
CA ARG A 204 -4.80 -12.12 -9.92
C ARG A 204 -6.26 -12.51 -9.82
N LEU A 205 -6.78 -12.62 -8.60
CA LEU A 205 -8.17 -13.04 -8.41
C LEU A 205 -9.18 -12.00 -8.93
N VAL A 206 -8.91 -10.71 -8.77
CA VAL A 206 -9.75 -9.62 -9.29
C VAL A 206 -9.65 -9.52 -10.81
N ILE A 207 -8.44 -9.50 -11.37
CA ILE A 207 -8.23 -9.24 -12.80
C ILE A 207 -8.46 -10.49 -13.67
N GLN A 208 -7.97 -11.64 -13.22
CA GLN A 208 -7.94 -12.87 -14.03
C GLN A 208 -9.10 -13.81 -13.68
N CYS A 209 -9.46 -13.92 -12.40
CA CYS A 209 -10.54 -14.80 -11.95
C CYS A 209 -11.89 -14.08 -11.84
N GLY A 210 -11.93 -12.77 -12.09
CA GLY A 210 -13.16 -11.97 -12.15
C GLY A 210 -13.94 -11.97 -10.83
N ILE A 211 -13.25 -11.99 -9.68
CA ILE A 211 -13.91 -11.70 -8.40
C ILE A 211 -14.49 -10.29 -8.47
N ASP A 212 -15.78 -10.17 -8.18
CA ASP A 212 -16.45 -8.88 -8.14
C ASP A 212 -16.38 -8.23 -6.74
N GLU A 213 -16.66 -6.94 -6.71
CA GLU A 213 -16.64 -6.14 -5.49
C GLU A 213 -17.64 -6.61 -4.43
N GLN A 214 -18.79 -7.17 -4.85
CA GLN A 214 -19.82 -7.61 -3.91
C GLN A 214 -19.37 -8.87 -3.19
N GLU A 215 -18.69 -9.78 -3.88
CA GLU A 215 -18.08 -10.95 -3.27
C GLU A 215 -16.99 -10.57 -2.26
N LEU A 216 -16.09 -9.66 -2.61
CA LEU A 216 -15.06 -9.15 -1.68
C LEU A 216 -15.70 -8.52 -0.43
N ARG A 217 -16.73 -7.69 -0.62
CA ARG A 217 -17.43 -7.04 0.49
C ARG A 217 -18.15 -8.06 1.37
N SER A 218 -18.87 -9.00 0.77
CA SER A 218 -19.55 -10.09 1.48
C SER A 218 -18.55 -10.96 2.28
N ALA A 219 -17.38 -11.25 1.71
CA ALA A 219 -16.36 -12.06 2.37
C ALA A 219 -15.78 -11.37 3.63
N VAL A 220 -15.60 -10.06 3.57
CA VAL A 220 -15.19 -9.25 4.74
C VAL A 220 -16.33 -9.20 5.76
N GLU A 221 -17.55 -8.84 5.35
CA GLU A 221 -18.71 -8.69 6.23
C GLU A 221 -19.05 -9.98 6.98
N LEU A 222 -18.93 -11.13 6.30
CA LEU A 222 -19.21 -12.44 6.88
C LEU A 222 -18.00 -13.04 7.61
N ASN A 223 -16.87 -12.34 7.66
CA ASN A 223 -15.60 -12.85 8.20
C ASN A 223 -15.15 -14.19 7.57
N ARG A 224 -15.37 -14.32 6.26
CA ARG A 224 -15.02 -15.51 5.44
C ARG A 224 -13.95 -15.19 4.40
N LEU A 225 -13.14 -14.16 4.65
CA LEU A 225 -12.11 -13.71 3.71
C LEU A 225 -11.11 -14.81 3.34
N LYS A 226 -10.54 -15.50 4.35
CA LYS A 226 -9.62 -16.61 4.13
C LYS A 226 -10.25 -17.74 3.31
N GLU A 227 -11.47 -18.12 3.67
CA GLU A 227 -12.20 -19.18 2.97
C GLU A 227 -12.50 -18.79 1.51
N MET A 228 -13.01 -17.58 1.27
CA MET A 228 -13.30 -17.09 -0.08
C MET A 228 -12.04 -17.09 -0.95
N LEU A 229 -10.91 -16.59 -0.42
CA LEU A 229 -9.63 -16.60 -1.13
C LEU A 229 -9.19 -18.03 -1.47
N THR A 230 -9.21 -18.96 -0.50
CA THR A 230 -8.82 -20.35 -0.74
C THR A 230 -9.71 -21.02 -1.78
N VAL A 231 -11.03 -20.85 -1.71
CA VAL A 231 -11.97 -21.42 -2.68
C VAL A 231 -11.71 -20.87 -4.09
N ARG A 232 -11.50 -19.56 -4.20
CA ARG A 232 -11.22 -18.91 -5.49
C ARG A 232 -9.88 -19.31 -6.07
N CYS A 233 -8.86 -19.50 -5.23
CA CYS A 233 -7.58 -20.02 -5.66
C CYS A 233 -7.70 -21.44 -6.22
N PHE A 234 -8.46 -22.30 -5.54
CA PHE A 234 -8.71 -23.67 -5.99
C PHE A 234 -9.44 -23.70 -7.35
N GLN A 235 -10.46 -22.85 -7.50
CA GLN A 235 -11.24 -22.74 -8.75
C GLN A 235 -10.43 -22.18 -9.92
N ALA A 236 -9.46 -21.29 -9.66
CA ALA A 236 -8.60 -20.73 -10.69
C ALA A 236 -7.75 -21.79 -11.39
N GLY A 237 -7.34 -22.85 -10.68
CA GLY A 237 -6.56 -23.97 -11.22
C GLY A 237 -5.13 -23.61 -11.68
N ASP A 238 -4.68 -22.37 -11.47
CA ASP A 238 -3.35 -21.89 -11.83
C ASP A 238 -2.29 -22.37 -10.81
N PRO A 239 -1.16 -22.98 -11.23
CA PRO A 239 -0.15 -23.50 -10.32
C PRO A 239 0.45 -22.46 -9.34
N ILE A 240 0.60 -21.20 -9.79
CA ILE A 240 1.15 -20.12 -8.96
C ILE A 240 0.11 -19.73 -7.91
N VAL A 241 -1.15 -19.58 -8.32
CA VAL A 241 -2.27 -19.28 -7.41
C VAL A 241 -2.47 -20.40 -6.37
N LEU A 242 -2.32 -21.66 -6.77
CA LEU A 242 -2.37 -22.81 -5.84
C LEU A 242 -1.20 -22.83 -4.84
N SER A 243 -0.02 -22.34 -5.23
CA SER A 243 1.10 -22.17 -4.30
C SER A 243 0.83 -21.07 -3.27
N ASP A 244 0.20 -19.97 -3.70
CA ASP A 244 -0.22 -18.89 -2.80
C ASP A 244 -1.37 -19.32 -1.87
N MET A 245 -2.27 -20.17 -2.35
CA MET A 245 -3.32 -20.81 -1.54
C MET A 245 -2.73 -21.61 -0.37
N LYS A 246 -1.80 -22.53 -0.66
CA LYS A 246 -1.16 -23.36 0.38
C LYS A 246 -0.42 -22.53 1.42
N TRP A 247 0.24 -21.45 0.97
CA TRP A 247 0.85 -20.49 1.87
C TRP A 247 -0.20 -19.85 2.78
N LEU A 248 -1.28 -19.30 2.22
CA LEU A 248 -2.33 -18.64 2.98
C LEU A 248 -3.03 -19.59 3.97
N GLU A 249 -3.23 -20.86 3.59
CA GLU A 249 -3.77 -21.90 4.48
C GLU A 249 -2.92 -22.07 5.74
N SER A 250 -1.59 -22.05 5.61
CA SER A 250 -0.65 -22.20 6.72
C SER A 250 -0.63 -21.02 7.71
N GLU A 251 -1.22 -19.87 7.33
CA GLU A 251 -1.22 -18.66 8.15
C GLU A 251 -2.46 -18.65 9.08
N GLU A 252 -2.33 -19.20 10.29
CA GLU A 252 -3.44 -19.38 11.24
C GLU A 252 -4.14 -18.07 11.67
N GLY A 253 -3.39 -16.96 11.71
CA GLY A 253 -3.90 -15.64 12.12
C GLY A 253 -4.45 -14.76 10.99
N PHE A 254 -4.52 -15.28 9.76
CA PHE A 254 -4.98 -14.49 8.60
C PHE A 254 -6.50 -14.34 8.58
N GLY A 255 -7.00 -13.11 8.45
CA GLY A 255 -8.42 -12.80 8.35
C GLY A 255 -8.72 -11.33 8.06
N ALA A 256 -9.99 -11.03 7.81
CA ALA A 256 -10.45 -9.65 7.61
C ALA A 256 -10.27 -8.85 8.90
N ASN A 257 -9.82 -7.60 8.79
CA ASN A 257 -9.51 -6.73 9.94
C ASN A 257 -8.48 -7.31 10.92
N GLY A 258 -7.74 -8.35 10.51
CA GLY A 258 -6.75 -9.01 11.34
C GLY A 258 -5.48 -8.16 11.48
N GLU A 259 -4.86 -8.26 12.66
CA GLU A 259 -3.64 -7.54 13.00
C GLU A 259 -2.63 -8.54 13.55
N GLY A 260 -1.48 -8.63 12.88
CA GLY A 260 -0.39 -9.54 13.25
C GLY A 260 0.45 -8.97 14.38
N LEU A 261 1.61 -9.58 14.61
CA LEU A 261 2.58 -9.08 15.60
C LEU A 261 3.20 -7.72 15.22
N GLY A 262 2.90 -7.24 14.02
CA GLY A 262 3.37 -5.97 13.53
C GLY A 262 4.85 -5.98 13.14
N PRO A 263 5.35 -4.84 12.63
CA PRO A 263 6.71 -4.75 12.15
C PRO A 263 7.78 -4.77 13.27
N THR A 264 7.39 -4.54 14.53
CA THR A 264 8.31 -4.55 15.68
C THR A 264 9.09 -5.86 15.79
N VAL A 265 8.46 -7.00 15.48
CA VAL A 265 9.13 -8.31 15.52
C VAL A 265 10.28 -8.43 14.53
N LEU A 266 10.23 -7.66 13.44
CA LEU A 266 11.27 -7.66 12.41
C LEU A 266 12.54 -6.97 12.92
N PHE A 267 12.39 -5.89 13.68
CA PHE A 267 13.51 -5.23 14.33
C PHE A 267 14.10 -6.08 15.43
N GLU A 268 13.28 -6.74 16.24
CA GLU A 268 13.80 -7.66 17.27
C GLU A 268 14.58 -8.82 16.65
N ALA A 269 14.08 -9.41 15.55
CA ALA A 269 14.82 -10.43 14.81
C ALA A 269 16.16 -9.90 14.25
N ALA A 270 16.18 -8.70 13.69
CA ALA A 270 17.39 -8.06 13.20
C ALA A 270 18.40 -7.76 14.32
N ARG A 271 17.92 -7.38 15.52
CA ARG A 271 18.77 -7.15 16.70
C ARG A 271 19.45 -8.44 17.15
N GLU A 272 18.71 -9.53 17.20
CA GLU A 272 19.24 -10.85 17.58
C GLU A 272 20.30 -11.35 16.58
N GLU A 273 20.15 -11.02 15.30
CA GLU A 273 21.06 -11.41 14.24
C GLU A 273 22.34 -10.56 14.19
N LEU A 274 22.22 -9.24 14.33
CA LEU A 274 23.33 -8.30 14.05
C LEU A 274 24.04 -7.75 15.28
N LEU A 275 23.37 -7.67 16.44
CA LEU A 275 23.92 -7.00 17.61
C LEU A 275 24.57 -7.99 18.59
N SER A 276 25.60 -7.51 19.31
CA SER A 276 26.19 -8.26 20.41
C SER A 276 25.22 -8.37 21.60
N PRO A 277 25.39 -9.37 22.49
CA PRO A 277 24.47 -9.58 23.62
C PRO A 277 24.30 -8.36 24.55
N ASP A 278 25.32 -7.51 24.67
CA ASP A 278 25.25 -6.30 25.49
C ASP A 278 24.44 -5.20 24.81
N GLU A 279 24.59 -5.05 23.48
CA GLU A 279 23.88 -4.06 22.69
C GLU A 279 22.40 -4.41 22.50
N ARG A 280 22.04 -5.70 22.53
CA ARG A 280 20.63 -6.13 22.47
C ARG A 280 19.77 -5.57 23.60
N LYS A 281 20.36 -5.14 24.72
CA LYS A 281 19.62 -4.55 25.85
C LYS A 281 19.40 -3.05 25.69
N VAL A 282 20.14 -2.40 24.78
CA VAL A 282 20.06 -0.95 24.55
C VAL A 282 18.86 -0.65 23.65
N PRO A 283 18.01 0.33 23.95
CA PRO A 283 16.96 0.78 23.04
C PRO A 283 17.54 1.16 21.66
N ILE A 284 16.86 0.77 20.56
CA ILE A 284 17.39 0.99 19.20
C ILE A 284 17.73 2.46 18.95
N VAL A 285 16.90 3.39 19.44
CA VAL A 285 17.10 4.84 19.29
C VAL A 285 18.37 5.34 19.99
N GLU A 286 18.82 4.64 21.04
CA GLU A 286 20.02 4.96 21.84
C GLU A 286 21.27 4.22 21.35
N LEU A 287 21.14 3.34 20.35
CA LEU A 287 22.24 2.53 19.86
C LEU A 287 23.36 3.42 19.29
N GLN A 288 24.60 3.14 19.72
CA GLN A 288 25.80 3.85 19.27
C GLN A 288 26.75 2.93 18.49
N PRO A 289 27.48 3.45 17.50
CA PRO A 289 27.32 4.81 16.94
C PRO A 289 26.03 4.92 16.08
N PRO A 290 25.57 6.13 15.70
CA PRO A 290 24.31 6.33 14.96
C PRO A 290 24.22 5.52 13.65
N GLU A 291 25.34 5.34 12.96
CA GLU A 291 25.42 4.56 11.71
C GLU A 291 25.06 3.09 11.93
N LYS A 292 25.27 2.56 13.14
CA LYS A 292 24.86 1.21 13.51
C LYS A 292 23.34 1.10 13.62
N ARG A 293 22.69 2.13 14.18
CA ARG A 293 21.23 2.23 14.24
C ARG A 293 20.66 2.28 12.82
N GLU A 294 21.19 3.14 11.98
CA GLU A 294 20.76 3.29 10.57
C GLU A 294 20.93 1.98 9.80
N ALA A 295 22.07 1.29 9.95
CA ALA A 295 22.32 -0.01 9.34
C ALA A 295 21.35 -1.09 9.83
N LEU A 296 21.03 -1.13 11.13
CA LEU A 296 20.04 -2.06 11.69
C LEU A 296 18.64 -1.79 11.10
N VAL A 297 18.24 -0.53 11.00
CA VAL A 297 16.93 -0.14 10.47
C VAL A 297 16.81 -0.48 8.99
N PHE A 298 17.83 -0.13 8.21
CA PHE A 298 17.95 -0.49 6.81
C PHE A 298 17.90 -2.00 6.60
N TYR A 299 18.66 -2.75 7.39
CA TYR A 299 18.66 -4.22 7.34
C TYR A 299 17.26 -4.77 7.58
N ALA A 300 16.59 -4.33 8.64
CA ALA A 300 15.26 -4.80 9.01
C ALA A 300 14.22 -4.50 7.93
N GLN A 301 14.23 -3.29 7.35
CA GLN A 301 13.30 -2.92 6.28
C GLN A 301 13.54 -3.77 5.02
N VAL A 302 14.75 -3.72 4.48
CA VAL A 302 15.08 -4.30 3.17
C VAL A 302 14.98 -5.83 3.20
N ARG A 303 15.42 -6.50 4.28
CA ARG A 303 15.30 -7.96 4.41
C ARG A 303 13.85 -8.43 4.45
N ASN A 304 12.93 -7.55 4.85
CA ASN A 304 11.52 -7.86 4.97
C ASN A 304 10.67 -7.31 3.82
N GLY A 305 11.29 -6.79 2.75
CA GLY A 305 10.59 -6.33 1.56
C GLY A 305 10.02 -4.91 1.68
N PHE A 306 10.50 -4.13 2.65
CA PHE A 306 10.24 -2.69 2.73
C PHE A 306 11.40 -1.92 2.12
N LYS A 307 11.10 -0.75 1.53
CA LYS A 307 12.12 0.21 1.08
C LYS A 307 12.18 1.38 2.07
N PRO A 308 13.38 1.88 2.43
CA PRO A 308 13.51 3.14 3.13
C PRO A 308 12.85 4.27 2.33
N ASP A 309 12.20 5.21 3.00
CA ASP A 309 11.70 6.43 2.35
C ASP A 309 12.82 7.43 2.08
N VAL A 310 12.61 8.33 1.13
CA VAL A 310 13.62 9.31 0.70
C VAL A 310 14.02 10.31 1.79
N ASP A 311 13.18 10.47 2.80
CA ASP A 311 13.41 11.33 3.96
C ASP A 311 14.03 10.59 5.16
N GLU A 312 14.16 9.26 5.12
CA GLU A 312 14.74 8.49 6.23
C GLU A 312 16.27 8.65 6.31
N ASP A 313 16.84 8.77 7.51
CA ASP A 313 18.29 8.92 7.73
C ASP A 313 19.07 7.80 7.03
N ASN A 314 18.56 6.56 7.10
CA ASN A 314 19.19 5.38 6.53
C ASN A 314 19.07 5.32 4.99
N TRP A 315 18.12 6.01 4.37
CA TRP A 315 18.09 6.21 2.92
C TRP A 315 19.22 7.14 2.51
N ILE A 316 19.40 8.24 3.24
CA ILE A 316 20.39 9.29 2.97
C ILE A 316 21.81 8.75 3.21
N SER A 317 22.05 8.11 4.35
CA SER A 317 23.40 7.72 4.76
C SER A 317 23.92 6.47 4.05
N LEU A 318 23.04 5.51 3.75
CA LEU A 318 23.41 4.25 3.08
C LEU A 318 23.19 4.29 1.56
N GLY A 319 22.59 5.37 1.04
CA GLY A 319 22.45 5.61 -0.38
C GLY A 319 21.54 4.60 -1.07
N PHE A 320 20.29 4.49 -0.62
CA PHE A 320 19.30 3.68 -1.32
C PHE A 320 18.94 4.34 -2.66
N CYS A 321 19.28 3.69 -3.76
CA CYS A 321 18.99 4.24 -5.07
C CYS A 321 17.48 4.18 -5.36
N THR A 322 16.96 5.15 -6.12
CA THR A 322 15.59 5.12 -6.65
C THR A 322 15.61 4.75 -8.13
N ALA A 323 14.45 4.35 -8.66
CA ALA A 323 14.26 4.11 -10.08
C ALA A 323 13.09 4.96 -10.60
N VAL A 324 13.10 5.24 -11.91
CA VAL A 324 12.03 6.02 -12.56
C VAL A 324 10.69 5.30 -12.51
N GLU A 325 10.72 3.96 -12.57
CA GLU A 325 9.52 3.13 -12.62
C GLU A 325 9.34 2.34 -11.32
N PRO A 326 8.11 2.25 -10.76
CA PRO A 326 7.85 1.50 -9.53
C PRO A 326 8.30 0.03 -9.59
N GLU A 327 8.13 -0.64 -10.72
CA GLU A 327 8.61 -2.02 -10.89
C GLU A 327 10.13 -2.13 -10.79
N SER A 328 10.84 -1.17 -11.36
CA SER A 328 12.30 -1.13 -11.32
C SER A 328 12.80 -0.85 -9.90
N GLU A 329 12.08 -0.01 -9.16
CA GLU A 329 12.37 0.28 -7.75
C GLU A 329 12.13 -0.95 -6.85
N GLN A 330 11.07 -1.72 -7.12
CA GLN A 330 10.81 -2.98 -6.43
C GLN A 330 11.90 -4.03 -6.68
N ARG A 331 12.36 -4.16 -7.94
CA ARG A 331 13.48 -5.04 -8.28
C ARG A 331 14.77 -4.61 -7.58
N LEU A 332 14.97 -3.30 -7.44
CA LEU A 332 16.11 -2.74 -6.73
C LEU A 332 16.04 -3.05 -5.23
N ALA A 333 14.89 -2.86 -4.58
CA ALA A 333 14.68 -3.24 -3.18
C ALA A 333 14.98 -4.73 -2.95
N TRP A 334 14.54 -5.60 -3.87
CA TRP A 334 14.85 -7.03 -3.84
C TRP A 334 16.36 -7.30 -3.99
N ALA A 335 17.05 -6.59 -4.88
CA ALA A 335 18.50 -6.73 -5.06
C ALA A 335 19.28 -6.29 -3.80
N TYR A 336 18.89 -5.19 -3.16
CA TYR A 336 19.44 -4.80 -1.85
C TYR A 336 19.19 -5.89 -0.80
N GLY A 337 17.99 -6.50 -0.77
CA GLY A 337 17.68 -7.59 0.16
C GLY A 337 18.54 -8.82 -0.02
N LEU A 338 18.85 -9.19 -1.27
CA LEU A 338 19.79 -10.26 -1.59
C LEU A 338 21.22 -9.91 -1.19
N LEU A 339 21.65 -8.68 -1.43
CA LEU A 339 23.00 -8.21 -1.07
C LEU A 339 23.19 -8.27 0.44
N VAL A 340 22.28 -7.62 1.17
CA VAL A 340 22.31 -7.55 2.63
C VAL A 340 22.23 -8.94 3.25
N GLY A 341 21.40 -9.84 2.72
CA GLY A 341 21.31 -11.23 3.20
C GLY A 341 22.55 -12.09 2.93
N ARG A 342 23.43 -11.68 2.01
CA ARG A 342 24.71 -12.37 1.72
C ARG A 342 25.88 -11.76 2.48
N CYS A 343 25.76 -10.50 2.92
CA CYS A 343 26.74 -9.84 3.73
C CYS A 343 26.77 -10.48 5.12
N ARG A 344 27.92 -11.05 5.50
CA ARG A 344 28.19 -11.43 6.89
C ARG A 344 28.78 -10.21 7.59
N PHE A 345 27.92 -9.45 8.26
CA PHE A 345 28.37 -8.41 9.18
C PHE A 345 28.96 -9.13 10.41
N ARG A 346 30.28 -9.14 10.52
CA ARG A 346 31.03 -9.73 11.64
C ARG A 346 31.81 -8.66 12.35
#